data_AF-A0A9E0HBP6-F1
#
_entry.id   AF-A0A9E0HBP6-F1
#
_cell.length_a   1.000
_cell.length_b   1.000
_cell.length_c   1.000
_cell.angle_alpha   90.00
_cell.angle_beta   90.00
_cell.angle_gamma   90.00
#
_symmetry.space_group_name_H-M   'P 1'
#
loop_
_entity.id
_entity.type
_entity.pdbx_description
1 polymer ?
#
loop_
_entity_poly.entity_id
_entity_poly.type
_entity_poly.pdbx_seq_one_letter_code
_entity_poly.pdbx_strand_id
1 'polypeptide(L)'
;MIEELLQQLVERVDNRYYGKYRGYVSGVADPLNLGRIKARVPRLLGEAETGWALPCAPYAGPDQGVFMIPEVGAGVWIEFEGGDLSRPIWTGGFWGKPGTGDIDQADSTARKAPATSEIPKEHYPERVIDQNVRAIKSATGHYIILDDRPESARVEIRDHVGNRIILSKDGIQFLTNNTATVNEGNQSMEVDGDSYLRVGGKHTVEVHKGESVEIKGDVTRHATGGLDERYDALDYQRKIGADGLTERVGGNLTETIRGAAKRTVSGASSEFAVGGWGVTGGGNVSLTAGKALKMSAVMPDLPGPSLNAVSIDALLGNVSINTMLGMCQLGGLSAISPMVLGDGLAIHFAMLAQICKTINPLTMPGYGPLLDTWAAMTPIVDWSYFGFVKRFPFG
;
A
#
# COMPACT_ATOMS: atom_id res chain seq x y z
N MET A 1 -27.05 -63.52 -64.24
CA MET A 1 -26.56 -62.22 -64.76
C MET A 1 -27.62 -61.12 -64.78
N ILE A 2 -28.68 -61.15 -65.60
CA ILE A 2 -29.72 -60.08 -65.59
C ILE A 2 -30.59 -60.13 -64.33
N GLU A 3 -30.99 -61.33 -63.88
CA GLU A 3 -31.82 -61.50 -62.69
C GLU A 3 -31.10 -61.10 -61.40
N GLU A 4 -29.80 -61.41 -61.27
CA GLU A 4 -28.97 -60.93 -60.14
C GLU A 4 -28.80 -59.41 -60.15
N LEU A 5 -28.68 -58.80 -61.34
CA LEU A 5 -28.56 -57.34 -61.47
C LEU A 5 -29.88 -56.64 -61.11
N LEU A 6 -31.01 -57.24 -61.51
CA LEU A 6 -32.35 -56.79 -61.14
C LEU A 6 -32.62 -56.96 -59.65
N GLN A 7 -32.19 -58.07 -59.05
CA GLN A 7 -32.34 -58.31 -57.62
C GLN A 7 -31.48 -57.35 -56.80
N GLN A 8 -30.24 -57.08 -57.21
CA GLN A 8 -29.38 -56.06 -56.61
C GLN A 8 -29.91 -54.64 -56.79
N LEU A 9 -30.57 -54.34 -57.92
CA LEU A 9 -31.22 -53.04 -58.18
C LEU A 9 -32.48 -52.86 -57.33
N VAL A 10 -33.34 -53.88 -57.25
CA VAL A 10 -34.55 -53.85 -56.42
C VAL A 10 -34.18 -53.70 -54.94
N GLU A 11 -33.20 -54.45 -54.46
CA GLU A 11 -32.72 -54.36 -53.07
C GLU A 11 -32.04 -53.00 -52.76
N ARG A 12 -31.38 -52.38 -53.75
CA ARG A 12 -30.87 -50.99 -53.64
C ARG A 12 -31.96 -49.94 -53.65
N VAL A 13 -33.08 -50.18 -54.32
CA VAL A 13 -34.15 -49.19 -54.53
C VAL A 13 -35.20 -49.26 -53.44
N ASP A 14 -35.51 -50.44 -52.89
CA ASP A 14 -36.66 -50.60 -51.99
C ASP A 14 -36.46 -50.12 -50.55
N ASN A 15 -35.21 -49.98 -50.06
CA ASN A 15 -34.97 -49.69 -48.63
C ASN A 15 -33.79 -48.75 -48.35
N ARG A 16 -33.41 -47.91 -49.31
CA ARG A 16 -32.31 -46.96 -49.14
C ARG A 16 -32.82 -45.52 -49.14
N TYR A 17 -32.60 -44.83 -48.02
CA TYR A 17 -33.10 -43.48 -47.79
C TYR A 17 -31.98 -42.46 -47.97
N TYR A 18 -31.73 -42.09 -49.22
CA TYR A 18 -30.73 -41.07 -49.56
C TYR A 18 -31.34 -39.67 -49.43
N GLY A 19 -30.71 -38.79 -48.67
CA GLY A 19 -31.12 -37.39 -48.51
C GLY A 19 -31.10 -36.91 -47.06
N LYS A 20 -31.42 -35.62 -46.88
CA LYS A 20 -31.53 -34.98 -45.57
C LYS A 20 -32.99 -34.96 -45.12
N TYR A 21 -33.25 -35.49 -43.94
CA TYR A 21 -34.57 -35.55 -43.33
C TYR A 21 -34.61 -34.66 -42.11
N ARG A 22 -35.67 -33.87 -41.95
CA ARG A 22 -35.82 -33.05 -40.75
C ARG A 22 -36.14 -33.96 -39.57
N GLY A 23 -35.42 -33.77 -38.47
CA GLY A 23 -35.75 -34.37 -37.20
C GLY A 23 -35.60 -33.38 -36.06
N TYR A 24 -36.02 -33.79 -34.87
CA TYR A 24 -35.76 -33.07 -33.64
C TYR A 24 -35.09 -34.00 -32.64
N VAL A 25 -34.15 -33.44 -31.88
CA VAL A 25 -33.40 -34.20 -30.87
C VAL A 25 -34.36 -34.70 -29.79
N SER A 26 -34.31 -36.00 -29.50
CA SER A 26 -35.10 -36.63 -28.44
C SER A 26 -34.24 -37.11 -27.26
N GLY A 27 -32.93 -37.30 -27.47
CA GLY A 27 -32.01 -37.67 -26.39
C GLY A 27 -30.55 -37.39 -26.72
N VAL A 28 -29.78 -37.02 -25.69
CA VAL A 28 -28.35 -36.62 -25.81
C VAL A 28 -27.43 -37.39 -24.85
N ALA A 29 -27.97 -38.30 -24.04
CA ALA A 29 -27.22 -39.07 -23.05
C ALA A 29 -26.44 -40.24 -23.69
N ASP A 30 -25.48 -39.92 -24.56
CA ASP A 30 -24.66 -40.88 -25.30
C ASP A 30 -23.71 -41.66 -24.36
N PRO A 31 -23.88 -42.98 -24.19
CA PRO A 31 -23.02 -43.79 -23.31
C PRO A 31 -21.55 -43.84 -23.74
N LEU A 32 -21.24 -43.53 -25.01
CA LEU A 32 -19.88 -43.56 -25.54
C LEU A 32 -19.22 -42.18 -25.60
N ASN A 33 -19.94 -41.11 -25.22
CA ASN A 33 -19.46 -39.73 -25.27
C ASN A 33 -18.89 -39.31 -26.65
N LEU A 34 -19.46 -39.82 -27.74
CA LEU A 34 -19.05 -39.53 -29.11
C LEU A 34 -19.82 -38.35 -29.73
N GLY A 35 -20.62 -37.64 -28.93
CA GLY A 35 -21.49 -36.57 -29.42
C GLY A 35 -22.69 -37.08 -30.22
N ARG A 36 -23.11 -38.34 -29.98
CA ARG A 36 -24.27 -38.92 -30.65
C ARG A 36 -25.56 -38.41 -30.05
N ILE A 37 -26.59 -38.33 -30.88
CA ILE A 37 -27.94 -37.99 -30.44
C ILE A 37 -28.92 -39.09 -30.84
N LYS A 38 -30.06 -39.14 -30.17
CA LYS A 38 -31.26 -39.73 -30.74
C LYS A 38 -32.14 -38.62 -31.29
N ALA A 39 -32.79 -38.88 -32.41
CA ALA A 39 -33.72 -37.94 -33.02
C ALA A 39 -35.03 -38.64 -33.37
N ARG A 40 -36.10 -37.87 -33.45
CA ARG A 40 -37.35 -38.28 -34.08
C ARG A 40 -37.40 -37.69 -35.48
N VAL A 41 -37.69 -38.54 -36.46
CA VAL A 41 -37.75 -38.18 -37.88
C VAL A 41 -39.14 -38.53 -38.41
N PRO A 42 -40.15 -37.66 -38.21
CA PRO A 42 -41.55 -37.99 -38.45
C PRO A 42 -41.84 -38.55 -39.84
N ARG A 43 -41.17 -38.00 -40.86
CA ARG A 43 -41.35 -38.39 -42.27
C ARG A 43 -40.93 -39.83 -42.57
N LEU A 44 -40.02 -40.41 -41.79
CA LEU A 44 -39.48 -41.76 -42.04
C LEU A 44 -39.86 -42.77 -40.97
N LEU A 45 -39.82 -42.36 -39.70
CA LEU A 45 -39.97 -43.24 -38.54
C LEU A 45 -41.25 -42.97 -37.73
N GLY A 46 -42.05 -41.97 -38.12
CA GLY A 46 -43.19 -41.52 -37.33
C GLY A 46 -42.76 -41.11 -35.92
N GLU A 47 -43.32 -41.78 -34.91
CA GLU A 47 -43.02 -41.55 -33.49
C GLU A 47 -41.79 -42.30 -32.98
N ALA A 48 -41.21 -43.21 -33.76
CA ALA A 48 -40.04 -43.96 -33.35
C ALA A 48 -38.78 -43.08 -33.35
N GLU A 49 -37.90 -43.32 -32.39
CA GLU A 49 -36.58 -42.70 -32.35
C GLU A 49 -35.61 -43.42 -33.29
N THR A 50 -34.64 -42.69 -33.80
CA THR A 50 -33.48 -43.29 -34.46
C THR A 50 -32.65 -44.11 -33.45
N GLY A 51 -31.75 -44.95 -33.98
CA GLY A 51 -30.56 -45.33 -33.22
C GLY A 51 -29.69 -44.12 -32.85
N TRP A 52 -28.54 -44.36 -32.22
CA TRP A 52 -27.58 -43.30 -31.92
C TRP A 52 -26.97 -42.74 -33.21
N ALA A 53 -27.35 -41.51 -33.56
CA ALA A 53 -26.89 -40.81 -34.74
C ALA A 53 -25.50 -40.24 -34.52
N LEU A 54 -24.54 -40.58 -35.39
CA LEU A 54 -23.18 -40.03 -35.34
C LEU A 54 -23.13 -38.56 -35.81
N PRO A 55 -22.30 -37.69 -35.21
CA PRO A 55 -22.16 -36.32 -35.66
C PRO A 55 -21.38 -36.22 -36.98
N CYS A 56 -21.94 -35.51 -37.96
CA CYS A 56 -21.21 -34.99 -39.11
C CYS A 56 -20.73 -33.56 -38.77
N ALA A 57 -19.70 -33.47 -37.94
CA ALA A 57 -19.13 -32.20 -37.50
C ALA A 57 -18.31 -31.52 -38.62
N PRO A 58 -18.25 -30.17 -38.66
CA PRO A 58 -17.40 -29.45 -39.62
C PRO A 58 -15.92 -29.82 -39.56
N TYR A 59 -15.44 -30.21 -38.38
CA TYR A 59 -14.10 -30.72 -38.14
C TYR A 59 -14.10 -31.68 -36.96
N ALA A 60 -13.54 -32.87 -37.15
CA ALA A 60 -13.31 -33.86 -36.11
C ALA A 60 -12.01 -34.61 -36.42
N GLY A 61 -11.06 -34.57 -35.49
CA GLY A 61 -9.81 -35.32 -35.52
C GLY A 61 -9.49 -35.88 -34.13
N PRO A 62 -8.38 -36.64 -33.98
CA PRO A 62 -7.94 -37.09 -32.66
C PRO A 62 -7.78 -35.89 -31.70
N ASP A 63 -8.54 -35.89 -30.60
CA ASP A 63 -8.59 -34.87 -29.53
C ASP A 63 -8.82 -33.41 -29.98
N GLN A 64 -9.45 -33.18 -31.13
CA GLN A 64 -9.74 -31.84 -31.63
C GLN A 64 -10.96 -31.82 -32.56
N GLY A 65 -11.67 -30.70 -32.61
CA GLY A 65 -12.83 -30.57 -33.48
C GLY A 65 -13.83 -29.52 -33.02
N VAL A 66 -14.94 -29.43 -33.76
CA VAL A 66 -16.12 -28.66 -33.35
C VAL A 66 -17.08 -29.61 -32.65
N PHE A 67 -17.07 -29.60 -31.31
CA PHE A 67 -17.93 -30.45 -30.49
C PHE A 67 -19.09 -29.62 -29.92
N MET A 68 -20.23 -29.62 -30.62
CA MET A 68 -21.43 -28.88 -30.24
C MET A 68 -22.65 -29.78 -30.36
N ILE A 69 -23.09 -30.38 -29.25
CA ILE A 69 -24.26 -31.26 -29.21
C ILE A 69 -25.54 -30.39 -29.13
N PRO A 70 -26.49 -30.53 -30.06
CA PRO A 70 -27.75 -29.80 -29.98
C PRO A 70 -28.60 -30.24 -28.78
N GLU A 71 -29.34 -29.32 -28.17
CA GLU A 71 -30.23 -29.60 -27.03
C GLU A 71 -31.44 -30.44 -27.46
N VAL A 72 -32.05 -31.16 -26.50
CA VAL A 72 -33.32 -31.88 -26.72
C VAL A 72 -34.38 -30.90 -27.21
N GLY A 73 -35.09 -31.27 -28.28
CA GLY A 73 -36.07 -30.41 -28.97
C GLY A 73 -35.48 -29.54 -30.08
N ALA A 74 -34.15 -29.48 -30.25
CA ALA A 74 -33.54 -28.73 -31.36
C ALA A 74 -33.80 -29.42 -32.71
N GLY A 75 -34.04 -28.61 -33.75
CA GLY A 75 -34.17 -29.08 -35.13
C GLY A 75 -32.82 -29.43 -35.73
N VAL A 76 -32.70 -30.64 -36.25
CA VAL A 76 -31.46 -31.19 -36.85
C VAL A 76 -31.76 -31.87 -38.18
N TRP A 77 -30.80 -31.86 -39.11
CA TRP A 77 -30.89 -32.71 -40.29
C TRP A 77 -30.33 -34.08 -39.97
N ILE A 78 -31.12 -35.12 -40.24
CA ILE A 78 -30.75 -36.52 -40.11
C ILE A 78 -30.53 -37.12 -41.49
N GLU A 79 -29.44 -37.86 -41.62
CA GLU A 79 -29.06 -38.65 -42.77
C GLU A 79 -28.74 -40.07 -42.32
N PHE A 80 -28.52 -40.97 -43.27
CA PHE A 80 -28.29 -42.38 -43.00
C PHE A 80 -27.09 -42.86 -43.81
N GLU A 81 -26.08 -43.46 -43.17
CA GLU A 81 -24.87 -43.90 -43.85
C GLU A 81 -25.20 -44.94 -44.92
N GLY A 82 -24.91 -44.62 -46.18
CA GLY A 82 -25.31 -45.45 -47.31
C GLY A 82 -26.82 -45.65 -47.42
N GLY A 83 -27.65 -44.75 -46.87
CA GLY A 83 -29.12 -44.85 -46.89
C GLY A 83 -29.71 -45.88 -45.92
N ASP A 84 -28.92 -46.43 -44.99
CA ASP A 84 -29.35 -47.46 -44.02
C ASP A 84 -29.97 -46.84 -42.75
N LEU A 85 -31.25 -47.06 -42.51
CA LEU A 85 -31.96 -46.54 -41.33
C LEU A 85 -31.33 -46.95 -39.98
N SER A 86 -30.57 -48.05 -39.94
CA SER A 86 -29.87 -48.51 -38.74
C SER A 86 -28.59 -47.73 -38.43
N ARG A 87 -28.09 -46.94 -39.39
CA ARG A 87 -26.85 -46.13 -39.28
C ARG A 87 -27.14 -44.63 -39.44
N PRO A 88 -27.89 -44.02 -38.50
CA PRO A 88 -28.19 -42.60 -38.58
C PRO A 88 -26.92 -41.75 -38.36
N ILE A 89 -26.88 -40.59 -39.00
CA ILE A 89 -25.95 -39.50 -38.73
C ILE A 89 -26.74 -38.19 -38.65
N TRP A 90 -26.23 -37.21 -37.93
CA TRP A 90 -26.84 -35.88 -37.86
C TRP A 90 -25.87 -34.82 -38.40
N THR A 91 -26.39 -33.87 -39.18
CA THR A 91 -25.59 -32.90 -39.93
C THR A 91 -26.17 -31.50 -39.79
N GLY A 92 -25.67 -30.74 -38.82
CA GLY A 92 -26.09 -29.35 -38.60
C GLY A 92 -27.51 -29.20 -38.05
N GLY A 93 -27.77 -28.00 -37.52
CA GLY A 93 -29.07 -27.59 -36.99
C GLY A 93 -29.83 -26.71 -37.96
N PHE A 94 -31.14 -26.59 -37.75
CA PHE A 94 -31.95 -25.56 -38.37
C PHE A 94 -32.79 -24.86 -37.32
N TRP A 95 -33.24 -23.65 -37.68
CA TRP A 95 -34.13 -22.85 -36.85
C TRP A 95 -35.53 -22.91 -37.43
N GLY A 96 -36.46 -23.53 -36.71
CA GLY A 96 -37.88 -23.53 -37.00
C GLY A 96 -38.56 -22.20 -36.67
N LYS A 97 -39.78 -22.04 -37.19
CA LYS A 97 -40.72 -20.98 -36.80
C LYS A 97 -41.79 -21.62 -35.89
N PRO A 98 -42.19 -20.97 -34.78
CA PRO A 98 -43.24 -21.51 -33.91
C PRO A 98 -44.50 -21.87 -34.70
N GLY A 99 -45.03 -23.10 -34.51
CA GLY A 99 -46.38 -23.49 -34.91
C GLY A 99 -46.69 -23.62 -36.40
N THR A 100 -45.70 -23.73 -37.31
CA THR A 100 -45.98 -23.77 -38.77
C THR A 100 -45.20 -24.81 -39.60
N GLY A 101 -44.77 -25.94 -39.03
CA GLY A 101 -44.16 -27.02 -39.83
C GLY A 101 -44.27 -28.40 -39.19
N ASP A 102 -43.89 -29.43 -39.97
CA ASP A 102 -43.85 -30.86 -39.57
C ASP A 102 -43.07 -31.15 -38.27
N ILE A 103 -42.35 -30.16 -37.74
CA ILE A 103 -41.57 -30.22 -36.51
C ILE A 103 -41.81 -28.92 -35.73
N ASP A 104 -42.42 -29.05 -34.56
CA ASP A 104 -42.79 -27.93 -33.71
C ASP A 104 -41.59 -27.51 -32.84
N GLN A 105 -40.69 -26.71 -33.41
CA GLN A 105 -39.53 -26.17 -32.69
C GLN A 105 -39.91 -24.83 -32.03
N ALA A 106 -39.55 -24.65 -30.76
CA ALA A 106 -39.70 -23.39 -30.04
C ALA A 106 -38.98 -22.22 -30.75
N ASP A 107 -39.42 -20.98 -30.50
CA ASP A 107 -38.91 -19.78 -31.20
C ASP A 107 -37.39 -19.69 -31.16
N SER A 108 -36.77 -19.64 -32.35
CA SER A 108 -35.32 -19.51 -32.44
C SER A 108 -34.90 -18.09 -32.08
N THR A 109 -34.33 -17.94 -30.88
CA THR A 109 -33.69 -16.70 -30.46
C THR A 109 -32.32 -16.48 -31.10
N ALA A 110 -31.87 -17.36 -32.00
CA ALA A 110 -30.56 -17.25 -32.65
C ALA A 110 -30.42 -15.96 -33.47
N ARG A 111 -31.54 -15.37 -33.91
CA ARG A 111 -31.56 -14.12 -34.67
C ARG A 111 -31.66 -12.87 -33.79
N LYS A 112 -32.00 -12.96 -32.50
CA LYS A 112 -32.18 -11.78 -31.65
C LYS A 112 -30.86 -11.40 -30.97
N ALA A 113 -30.41 -10.18 -31.21
CA ALA A 113 -29.35 -9.56 -30.42
C ALA A 113 -29.78 -9.47 -28.94
N PRO A 114 -28.86 -9.61 -27.97
CA PRO A 114 -29.20 -9.54 -26.55
C PRO A 114 -29.74 -8.16 -26.17
N ALA A 115 -30.83 -8.12 -25.40
CA ALA A 115 -31.51 -6.88 -24.99
C ALA A 115 -30.75 -6.06 -23.92
N THR A 116 -29.70 -6.62 -23.30
CA THR A 116 -29.00 -6.00 -22.17
C THR A 116 -27.57 -5.60 -22.55
N SER A 117 -27.28 -4.30 -22.59
CA SER A 117 -25.92 -3.77 -22.45
C SER A 117 -25.98 -2.38 -21.83
N GLU A 118 -25.17 -2.15 -20.80
CA GLU A 118 -24.99 -0.86 -20.11
C GLU A 118 -23.89 0.02 -20.74
N ILE A 119 -23.47 -0.30 -21.98
CA ILE A 119 -22.76 0.63 -22.88
C ILE A 119 -23.83 1.35 -23.74
N PRO A 120 -23.67 2.64 -24.12
CA PRO A 120 -24.67 3.39 -24.87
C PRO A 120 -25.27 2.57 -26.03
N LYS A 121 -26.60 2.41 -25.99
CA LYS A 121 -27.43 1.66 -26.94
C LYS A 121 -27.34 2.16 -28.39
N GLU A 122 -26.52 3.16 -28.67
CA GLU A 122 -26.53 3.97 -29.88
C GLU A 122 -26.14 3.18 -31.16
N HIS A 123 -25.63 1.95 -31.04
CA HIS A 123 -25.23 1.14 -32.20
C HIS A 123 -25.74 -0.32 -32.23
N TYR A 124 -26.61 -0.70 -31.30
CA TYR A 124 -27.22 -2.05 -31.28
C TYR A 124 -28.71 -1.96 -31.62
N PRO A 125 -29.11 -2.12 -32.91
CA PRO A 125 -30.51 -2.28 -33.22
C PRO A 125 -31.04 -3.55 -32.54
N GLU A 126 -32.24 -3.48 -31.97
CA GLU A 126 -33.00 -4.59 -31.36
C GLU A 126 -33.42 -5.70 -32.36
N ARG A 127 -32.75 -5.80 -33.51
CA ARG A 127 -33.20 -6.62 -34.65
C ARG A 127 -32.13 -7.58 -35.13
N VAL A 128 -32.64 -8.61 -35.80
CA VAL A 128 -31.98 -9.66 -36.58
C VAL A 128 -30.50 -9.38 -36.80
N ILE A 129 -29.62 -10.26 -36.29
CA ILE A 129 -28.17 -10.20 -36.54
C ILE A 129 -27.94 -9.80 -38.00
N ASP A 130 -27.37 -8.61 -38.19
CA ASP A 130 -27.04 -8.05 -39.50
C ASP A 130 -26.06 -9.00 -40.23
N GLN A 131 -26.07 -9.02 -41.56
CA GLN A 131 -25.17 -9.90 -42.33
C GLN A 131 -23.68 -9.63 -42.04
N ASN A 132 -23.36 -8.41 -41.61
CA ASN A 132 -22.01 -8.00 -41.23
C ASN A 132 -21.65 -8.40 -39.78
N VAL A 133 -22.56 -9.05 -39.05
CA VAL A 133 -22.32 -9.54 -37.70
C VAL A 133 -22.34 -11.07 -37.70
N ARG A 134 -21.26 -11.67 -37.22
CA ARG A 134 -21.11 -13.13 -37.08
C ARG A 134 -21.00 -13.44 -35.60
N ALA A 135 -21.81 -14.37 -35.11
CA ALA A 135 -21.84 -14.68 -33.70
C ALA A 135 -21.93 -16.18 -33.43
N ILE A 136 -21.24 -16.62 -32.39
CA ILE A 136 -21.49 -17.89 -31.71
C ILE A 136 -22.23 -17.55 -30.43
N LYS A 137 -23.42 -18.14 -30.25
CA LYS A 137 -24.32 -17.87 -29.12
C LYS A 137 -24.62 -19.16 -28.36
N SER A 138 -24.52 -19.13 -27.04
CA SER A 138 -25.05 -20.19 -26.18
C SER A 138 -26.51 -19.93 -25.78
N ALA A 139 -27.24 -20.97 -25.37
CA ALA A 139 -28.60 -20.84 -24.85
C ALA A 139 -28.66 -19.96 -23.58
N THR A 140 -27.63 -20.02 -22.73
CA THR A 140 -27.49 -19.22 -21.51
C THR A 140 -27.16 -17.74 -21.76
N GLY A 141 -26.84 -17.36 -23.00
CA GLY A 141 -26.58 -15.97 -23.38
C GLY A 141 -25.10 -15.54 -23.38
N HIS A 142 -24.16 -16.48 -23.53
CA HIS A 142 -22.76 -16.18 -23.87
C HIS A 142 -22.64 -15.91 -25.37
N TYR A 143 -21.71 -15.02 -25.74
CA TYR A 143 -21.48 -14.62 -27.12
C TYR A 143 -19.98 -14.52 -27.44
N ILE A 144 -19.62 -14.96 -28.64
CA ILE A 144 -18.41 -14.54 -29.36
C ILE A 144 -18.89 -13.84 -30.61
N ILE A 145 -18.50 -12.59 -30.82
CA ILE A 145 -19.02 -11.73 -31.88
C ILE A 145 -17.86 -11.19 -32.72
N LEU A 146 -18.02 -11.27 -34.04
CA LEU A 146 -17.23 -10.55 -35.04
C LEU A 146 -18.18 -9.56 -35.74
N ASP A 147 -17.96 -8.27 -35.53
CA ASP A 147 -18.78 -7.21 -36.11
C ASP A 147 -17.93 -6.47 -37.16
N ASP A 148 -18.37 -6.48 -38.42
CA ASP A 148 -17.68 -5.83 -39.55
C ASP A 148 -18.34 -4.49 -39.92
N ARG A 149 -19.38 -4.04 -39.20
CA ARG A 149 -20.04 -2.77 -39.54
C ARG A 149 -19.07 -1.60 -39.34
N PRO A 150 -18.91 -0.67 -40.30
CA PRO A 150 -17.88 0.37 -40.24
C PRO A 150 -17.87 1.20 -38.95
N GLU A 151 -19.06 1.50 -38.41
CA GLU A 151 -19.24 2.30 -37.20
C GLU A 151 -18.98 1.53 -35.90
N SER A 152 -19.09 0.19 -35.92
CA SER A 152 -19.03 -0.65 -34.72
C SER A 152 -18.06 -1.84 -34.83
N ALA A 153 -17.12 -1.79 -35.77
CA ALA A 153 -16.22 -2.89 -36.08
C ALA A 153 -15.43 -3.34 -34.83
N ARG A 154 -15.59 -4.61 -34.42
CA ARG A 154 -14.96 -5.15 -33.22
C ARG A 154 -14.98 -6.68 -33.16
N VAL A 155 -14.10 -7.23 -32.33
CA VAL A 155 -14.20 -8.59 -31.81
C VAL A 155 -14.62 -8.51 -30.34
N GLU A 156 -15.63 -9.28 -29.95
CA GLU A 156 -16.17 -9.26 -28.59
C GLU A 156 -16.40 -10.67 -28.06
N ILE A 157 -15.87 -10.94 -26.87
CA ILE A 157 -16.22 -12.12 -26.07
C ILE A 157 -16.99 -11.63 -24.85
N ARG A 158 -18.17 -12.19 -24.62
CA ARG A 158 -19.06 -11.76 -23.54
C ARG A 158 -19.74 -12.95 -22.88
N ASP A 159 -19.85 -12.87 -21.55
CA ASP A 159 -20.71 -13.79 -20.80
C ASP A 159 -22.11 -13.22 -20.50
N HIS A 160 -22.97 -14.07 -19.92
CA HIS A 160 -24.34 -13.67 -19.61
C HIS A 160 -24.44 -12.70 -18.42
N VAL A 161 -23.43 -12.60 -17.55
CA VAL A 161 -23.43 -11.72 -16.36
C VAL A 161 -22.86 -10.34 -16.66
N GLY A 162 -22.26 -10.15 -17.83
CA GLY A 162 -21.79 -8.87 -18.35
C GLY A 162 -20.27 -8.68 -18.34
N ASN A 163 -19.48 -9.71 -18.05
CA ASN A 163 -18.03 -9.66 -18.29
C ASN A 163 -17.76 -9.65 -19.79
N ARG A 164 -16.84 -8.78 -20.24
CA ARG A 164 -16.55 -8.57 -21.67
C ARG A 164 -15.07 -8.35 -21.92
N ILE A 165 -14.62 -8.87 -23.07
CA ILE A 165 -13.35 -8.54 -23.70
C ILE A 165 -13.69 -7.98 -25.07
N ILE A 166 -13.30 -6.73 -25.35
CA ILE A 166 -13.64 -6.03 -26.59
C ILE A 166 -12.35 -5.55 -27.25
N LEU A 167 -12.14 -5.92 -28.51
CA LEU A 167 -11.05 -5.44 -29.36
C LEU A 167 -11.66 -4.60 -30.47
N SER A 168 -11.33 -3.32 -30.53
CA SER A 168 -11.93 -2.36 -31.47
C SER A 168 -10.91 -1.32 -31.93
N LYS A 169 -11.35 -0.37 -32.78
CA LYS A 169 -10.54 0.79 -33.19
C LYS A 169 -10.09 1.67 -32.01
N ASP A 170 -10.85 1.64 -30.91
CA ASP A 170 -10.54 2.42 -29.69
C ASP A 170 -9.55 1.69 -28.77
N GLY A 171 -9.11 0.48 -29.16
CA GLY A 171 -8.20 -0.36 -28.40
C GLY A 171 -8.88 -1.59 -27.77
N ILE A 172 -8.27 -2.09 -26.69
CA ILE A 172 -8.72 -3.28 -25.96
C ILE A 172 -9.40 -2.84 -24.66
N GLN A 173 -10.58 -3.37 -24.40
CA GLN A 173 -11.34 -3.11 -23.16
C GLN A 173 -11.63 -4.42 -22.43
N PHE A 174 -11.36 -4.42 -21.12
CA PHE A 174 -11.74 -5.48 -20.20
C PHE A 174 -12.81 -4.93 -19.26
N LEU A 175 -14.02 -5.48 -19.33
CA LEU A 175 -15.12 -5.17 -18.42
C LEU A 175 -15.31 -6.35 -17.49
N THR A 176 -15.06 -6.13 -16.20
CA THR A 176 -15.20 -7.14 -15.15
C THR A 176 -16.30 -6.70 -14.19
N ASN A 177 -17.42 -7.41 -14.19
CA ASN A 177 -18.55 -7.18 -13.29
C ASN A 177 -18.37 -7.87 -11.92
N ASN A 178 -17.34 -8.71 -11.80
CA ASN A 178 -17.00 -9.47 -10.59
C ASN A 178 -15.49 -9.34 -10.29
N THR A 179 -14.82 -10.44 -9.94
CA THR A 179 -13.39 -10.48 -9.60
C THR A 179 -12.58 -11.10 -10.74
N ALA A 180 -11.44 -10.49 -11.07
CA ALA A 180 -10.40 -11.10 -11.90
C ALA A 180 -9.31 -11.73 -11.01
N THR A 181 -9.01 -13.02 -11.22
CA THR A 181 -8.05 -13.78 -10.41
C THR A 181 -7.03 -14.48 -11.31
N VAL A 182 -5.74 -14.39 -10.95
CA VAL A 182 -4.67 -15.24 -11.50
C VAL A 182 -4.38 -16.33 -10.46
N ASN A 183 -4.59 -17.60 -10.84
CA ASN A 183 -4.40 -18.73 -9.93
C ASN A 183 -3.05 -19.40 -10.15
N GLU A 184 -2.19 -19.44 -9.12
CA GLU A 184 -0.86 -20.08 -9.07
C GLU A 184 0.20 -19.58 -10.10
N GLY A 185 -0.20 -18.80 -11.10
CA GLY A 185 0.68 -18.28 -12.14
C GLY A 185 1.38 -16.98 -11.77
N ASN A 186 2.46 -16.69 -12.49
CA ASN A 186 3.13 -15.38 -12.46
C ASN A 186 2.35 -14.38 -13.33
N GLN A 187 2.32 -13.12 -12.91
CA GLN A 187 1.76 -12.01 -13.69
C GLN A 187 2.84 -10.95 -13.92
N SER A 188 3.09 -10.61 -15.19
CA SER A 188 3.93 -9.48 -15.59
C SER A 188 3.10 -8.48 -16.40
N MET A 189 3.41 -7.20 -16.24
CA MET A 189 2.82 -6.10 -17.01
C MET A 189 3.94 -5.17 -17.46
N GLU A 190 4.03 -4.93 -18.77
CA GLU A 190 5.01 -4.04 -19.39
C GLU A 190 4.24 -2.92 -20.13
N VAL A 191 4.66 -1.68 -19.90
CA VAL A 191 4.05 -0.49 -20.50
C VAL A 191 5.18 0.37 -21.02
N ASP A 192 5.31 0.45 -22.34
CA ASP A 192 6.37 1.24 -23.00
C ASP A 192 6.11 2.75 -22.93
N GLY A 193 4.83 3.12 -22.82
CA GLY A 193 4.39 4.51 -22.67
C GLY A 193 4.06 4.87 -21.22
N ASP A 194 3.19 5.86 -21.06
CA ASP A 194 2.73 6.29 -19.74
C ASP A 194 1.67 5.34 -19.17
N SER A 195 1.73 5.09 -17.86
CA SER A 195 0.72 4.34 -17.12
C SER A 195 -0.06 5.25 -16.18
N TYR A 196 -1.39 5.14 -16.20
CA TYR A 196 -2.29 5.89 -15.33
C TYR A 196 -3.29 4.95 -14.65
N LEU A 197 -3.33 4.97 -13.32
CA LEU A 197 -4.27 4.21 -12.52
C LEU A 197 -5.23 5.17 -11.80
N ARG A 198 -6.53 5.02 -12.07
CA ARG A 198 -7.60 5.69 -11.32
C ARG A 198 -8.44 4.68 -10.58
N VAL A 199 -8.49 4.81 -9.25
CA VAL A 199 -9.37 4.02 -8.39
C VAL A 199 -10.43 4.95 -7.82
N GLY A 200 -11.70 4.71 -8.14
CA GLY A 200 -12.82 5.52 -7.62
C GLY A 200 -13.16 5.22 -6.15
N GLY A 201 -12.80 4.03 -5.67
CA GLY A 201 -12.99 3.59 -4.28
C GLY A 201 -11.68 3.44 -3.50
N LYS A 202 -11.71 2.59 -2.47
CA LYS A 202 -10.51 2.26 -1.69
C LYS A 202 -9.55 1.39 -2.53
N HIS A 203 -8.26 1.73 -2.49
CA HIS A 203 -7.19 0.89 -3.02
C HIS A 203 -6.44 0.23 -1.86
N THR A 204 -6.36 -1.10 -1.87
CA THR A 204 -5.61 -1.90 -0.89
C THR A 204 -4.60 -2.76 -1.66
N VAL A 205 -3.36 -2.80 -1.19
CA VAL A 205 -2.29 -3.65 -1.73
C VAL A 205 -1.79 -4.54 -0.59
N GLU A 206 -1.85 -5.86 -0.79
CA GLU A 206 -1.37 -6.86 0.17
C GLU A 206 -0.27 -7.71 -0.48
N VAL A 207 0.93 -7.66 0.08
CA VAL A 207 2.10 -8.42 -0.38
C VAL A 207 2.59 -9.31 0.75
N HIS A 208 2.46 -10.63 0.57
CA HIS A 208 2.81 -11.60 1.62
C HIS A 208 4.31 -11.84 1.79
N LYS A 209 5.13 -11.45 0.80
CA LYS A 209 6.58 -11.65 0.80
C LYS A 209 7.30 -10.30 0.80
N GLY A 210 8.11 -10.01 -0.21
CA GLY A 210 8.81 -8.75 -0.37
C GLY A 210 8.23 -7.93 -1.52
N GLU A 211 8.29 -6.61 -1.38
CA GLU A 211 7.98 -5.64 -2.43
C GLU A 211 9.28 -4.86 -2.75
N SER A 212 9.54 -4.65 -4.04
CA SER A 212 10.64 -3.81 -4.52
C SER A 212 10.09 -2.84 -5.55
N VAL A 213 10.33 -1.55 -5.32
CA VAL A 213 9.89 -0.47 -6.20
C VAL A 213 11.12 0.36 -6.56
N GLU A 214 11.53 0.30 -7.84
CA GLU A 214 12.61 1.10 -8.39
C GLU A 214 12.03 2.17 -9.32
N ILE A 215 12.32 3.43 -9.03
CA ILE A 215 11.88 4.58 -9.82
C ILE A 215 13.13 5.40 -10.12
N LYS A 216 13.45 5.55 -11.41
CA LYS A 216 14.63 6.29 -11.86
C LYS A 216 14.42 7.81 -11.89
N GLY A 217 13.17 8.24 -11.97
CA GLY A 217 12.79 9.65 -11.93
C GLY A 217 12.30 10.07 -10.54
N ASP A 218 11.61 11.21 -10.50
CA ASP A 218 11.10 11.78 -9.26
C ASP A 218 9.86 11.06 -8.75
N VAL A 219 9.71 11.01 -7.43
CA VAL A 219 8.52 10.48 -6.75
C VAL A 219 7.82 11.61 -6.00
N THR A 220 6.59 11.92 -6.40
CA THR A 220 5.73 12.86 -5.68
C THR A 220 4.54 12.11 -5.08
N ARG A 221 4.33 12.26 -3.77
CA ARG A 221 3.16 11.72 -3.06
C ARG A 221 2.37 12.87 -2.44
N HIS A 222 1.09 12.97 -2.78
CA HIS A 222 0.19 13.98 -2.24
C HIS A 222 -1.05 13.30 -1.66
N ALA A 223 -1.16 13.33 -0.33
CA ALA A 223 -2.33 12.86 0.41
C ALA A 223 -3.03 14.07 1.04
N THR A 224 -4.33 14.22 0.80
CA THR A 224 -5.12 15.33 1.36
C THR A 224 -5.65 15.06 2.77
N GLY A 225 -5.65 13.78 3.18
CA GLY A 225 -6.01 13.34 4.53
C GLY A 225 -4.78 13.19 5.43
N GLY A 226 -4.80 12.19 6.31
CA GLY A 226 -3.65 11.79 7.11
C GLY A 226 -2.75 10.77 6.37
N LEU A 227 -1.50 10.68 6.83
CA LEU A 227 -0.56 9.62 6.47
C LEU A 227 -0.18 8.89 7.77
N ASP A 228 -0.43 7.58 7.81
CA ASP A 228 0.00 6.68 8.88
C ASP A 228 0.91 5.61 8.28
N GLU A 229 2.19 5.64 8.65
CA GLU A 229 3.19 4.68 8.21
C GLU A 229 3.67 3.88 9.41
N ARG A 230 3.49 2.56 9.34
CA ARG A 230 3.86 1.64 10.40
C ARG A 230 4.82 0.58 9.89
N TYR A 231 5.95 0.45 10.58
CA TYR A 231 6.95 -0.57 10.34
C TYR A 231 7.10 -1.42 11.61
N ASP A 232 6.61 -2.66 11.59
CA ASP A 232 6.72 -3.59 12.74
C ASP A 232 8.05 -4.39 12.74
N ALA A 233 8.89 -4.21 11.71
CA ALA A 233 10.17 -4.91 11.57
C ALA A 233 11.23 -4.42 12.57
N LEU A 234 12.25 -5.24 12.84
CA LEU A 234 13.33 -4.95 13.80
C LEU A 234 14.31 -3.84 13.35
N ASP A 235 14.35 -3.47 12.06
CA ASP A 235 15.22 -2.41 11.53
C ASP A 235 14.49 -1.57 10.47
N TYR A 236 14.72 -0.26 10.51
CA TYR A 236 14.26 0.73 9.54
C TYR A 236 15.43 1.62 9.15
N GLN A 237 15.70 1.74 7.84
CA GLN A 237 16.77 2.58 7.32
C GLN A 237 16.24 3.51 6.23
N ARG A 238 16.46 4.82 6.42
CA ARG A 238 16.26 5.85 5.39
C ARG A 238 17.62 6.43 4.99
N LYS A 239 18.02 6.21 3.74
CA LYS A 239 19.25 6.76 3.16
C LYS A 239 18.89 7.85 2.17
N ILE A 240 19.52 9.02 2.31
CA ILE A 240 19.24 10.21 1.51
C ILE A 240 20.54 10.61 0.82
N GLY A 241 20.45 10.96 -0.47
CA GLY A 241 21.59 11.37 -1.28
C GLY A 241 22.15 12.74 -0.92
N ALA A 242 23.05 13.24 -1.76
CA ALA A 242 23.79 14.48 -1.53
C ALA A 242 22.91 15.73 -1.44
N ASP A 243 21.71 15.72 -2.04
CA ASP A 243 20.77 16.84 -2.05
C ASP A 243 20.13 17.11 -0.67
N GLY A 244 20.36 16.20 0.29
CA GLY A 244 19.97 16.38 1.68
C GLY A 244 18.48 16.21 1.94
N LEU A 245 18.06 16.59 3.15
CA LEU A 245 16.68 16.48 3.63
C LEU A 245 16.19 17.87 4.06
N THR A 246 15.04 18.28 3.53
CA THR A 246 14.27 19.41 4.05
C THR A 246 12.92 18.90 4.51
N GLU A 247 12.58 19.14 5.77
CA GLU A 247 11.30 18.79 6.36
C GLU A 247 10.62 20.06 6.91
N ARG A 248 9.33 20.21 6.61
CA ARG A 248 8.52 21.35 7.07
C ARG A 248 7.25 20.80 7.70
N VAL A 249 7.07 21.07 8.98
CA VAL A 249 5.88 20.67 9.75
C VAL A 249 5.12 21.95 10.10
N GLY A 250 3.90 22.09 9.60
CA GLY A 250 3.05 23.26 9.88
C GLY A 250 2.42 23.25 11.27
N GLY A 251 2.35 22.07 11.90
CA GLY A 251 1.87 21.87 13.27
C GLY A 251 2.99 21.46 14.22
N ASN A 252 2.63 20.73 15.28
CA ASN A 252 3.59 20.25 16.27
C ASN A 252 4.37 19.04 15.73
N LEU A 253 5.65 18.97 16.08
CA LEU A 253 6.49 17.78 15.92
C LEU A 253 6.74 17.15 17.31
N THR A 254 6.38 15.88 17.47
CA THR A 254 6.63 15.10 18.69
C THR A 254 7.35 13.82 18.31
N GLU A 255 8.56 13.64 18.84
CA GLU A 255 9.34 12.41 18.67
C GLU A 255 9.41 11.65 19.98
N THR A 256 9.10 10.34 19.95
CA THR A 256 9.19 9.47 21.13
C THR A 256 10.08 8.28 20.81
N ILE A 257 11.25 8.23 21.45
CA ILE A 257 12.21 7.14 21.33
C ILE A 257 12.27 6.42 22.67
N ARG A 258 11.83 5.15 22.71
CA ARG A 258 11.89 4.33 23.94
C ARG A 258 13.30 3.79 24.23
N GLY A 259 14.11 3.64 23.18
CA GLY A 259 15.50 3.20 23.27
C GLY A 259 16.49 4.37 23.40
N ALA A 260 17.76 4.09 23.14
CA ALA A 260 18.79 5.13 23.09
C ALA A 260 18.67 5.97 21.80
N ALA A 261 18.83 7.29 21.92
CA ALA A 261 18.91 8.20 20.78
C ALA A 261 20.35 8.70 20.62
N LYS A 262 20.90 8.59 19.39
CA LYS A 262 22.21 9.14 19.03
C LYS A 262 22.08 9.94 17.74
N ARG A 263 22.42 11.23 17.81
CA ARG A 263 22.51 12.11 16.64
C ARG A 263 23.98 12.44 16.38
N THR A 264 24.47 12.09 15.20
CA THR A 264 25.84 12.43 14.77
C THR A 264 25.74 13.41 13.61
N VAL A 265 26.38 14.57 13.74
CA VAL A 265 26.49 15.58 12.68
C VAL A 265 27.97 15.84 12.45
N SER A 266 28.48 15.49 11.27
CA SER A 266 29.89 15.73 10.93
C SER A 266 30.17 17.21 10.58
N GLY A 267 29.15 17.92 10.10
CA GLY A 267 29.20 19.36 9.85
C GLY A 267 28.80 20.20 11.07
N ALA A 268 28.50 21.48 10.82
CA ALA A 268 27.93 22.35 11.85
C ALA A 268 26.48 21.95 12.16
N SER A 269 26.07 22.13 13.42
CA SER A 269 24.69 21.98 13.86
C SER A 269 24.24 23.28 14.53
N SER A 270 23.08 23.79 14.10
CA SER A 270 22.44 24.96 14.69
C SER A 270 20.97 24.66 14.95
N GLU A 271 20.48 25.05 16.12
CA GLU A 271 19.08 24.94 16.49
C GLU A 271 18.57 26.32 16.88
N PHE A 272 17.37 26.67 16.42
CA PHE A 272 16.75 27.96 16.66
C PHE A 272 15.30 27.77 17.09
N ALA A 273 14.97 28.26 18.27
CA ALA A 273 13.62 28.30 18.80
C ALA A 273 13.27 29.76 19.13
N VAL A 274 12.13 30.24 18.63
CA VAL A 274 11.59 31.56 19.01
C VAL A 274 11.01 31.53 20.42
N GLY A 275 10.41 30.39 20.79
CA GLY A 275 9.96 30.12 22.15
C GLY A 275 11.09 29.62 23.06
N GLY A 276 10.74 29.12 24.24
CA GLY A 276 11.70 28.50 25.14
C GLY A 276 12.32 27.24 24.54
N TRP A 277 13.61 27.06 24.78
CA TRP A 277 14.34 25.83 24.51
C TRP A 277 14.82 25.23 25.83
N GLY A 278 14.61 23.93 26.02
CA GLY A 278 14.91 23.25 27.28
C GLY A 278 15.31 21.80 27.08
N VAL A 279 16.20 21.32 27.95
CA VAL A 279 16.64 19.93 28.01
C VAL A 279 16.46 19.44 29.44
N THR A 280 15.72 18.35 29.61
CA THR A 280 15.46 17.71 30.91
C THR A 280 15.88 16.25 30.82
N GLY A 281 16.72 15.81 31.77
CA GLY A 281 17.15 14.41 31.88
C GLY A 281 16.87 13.86 33.28
N GLY A 282 16.50 12.58 33.37
CA GLY A 282 16.39 11.89 34.67
C GLY A 282 17.75 11.52 35.29
N GLY A 283 18.84 11.64 34.52
CA GLY A 283 20.22 11.44 34.97
C GLY A 283 21.09 12.65 34.62
N ASN A 284 22.40 12.43 34.51
CA ASN A 284 23.35 13.51 34.20
C ASN A 284 23.16 14.07 32.79
N VAL A 285 23.17 15.40 32.67
CA VAL A 285 23.26 16.13 31.40
C VAL A 285 24.68 16.69 31.28
N SER A 286 25.44 16.29 30.25
CA SER A 286 26.82 16.74 30.02
C SER A 286 26.99 17.42 28.66
N LEU A 287 27.78 18.50 28.64
CA LEU A 287 28.15 19.23 27.43
C LEU A 287 29.68 19.28 27.36
N THR A 288 30.25 18.75 26.28
CA THR A 288 31.70 18.68 26.08
C THR A 288 32.07 19.35 24.77
N ALA A 289 33.03 20.27 24.79
CA ALA A 289 33.56 20.93 23.61
C ALA A 289 35.09 20.80 23.56
N GLY A 290 35.66 20.53 22.38
CA GLY A 290 37.12 20.53 22.17
C GLY A 290 37.73 21.94 22.12
N LYS A 291 36.89 22.98 22.11
CA LYS A 291 37.26 24.40 22.14
C LYS A 291 36.38 25.11 23.20
N ALA A 292 36.34 26.44 23.19
CA ALA A 292 35.52 27.21 24.12
C ALA A 292 34.02 26.90 23.99
N LEU A 293 33.37 26.60 25.12
CA LEU A 293 31.91 26.61 25.27
C LEU A 293 31.48 28.03 25.65
N LYS A 294 30.70 28.70 24.78
CA LYS A 294 30.16 30.05 25.03
C LYS A 294 28.66 29.96 25.22
N MET A 295 28.18 30.44 26.35
CA MET A 295 26.75 30.58 26.64
C MET A 295 26.49 32.05 26.96
N SER A 296 25.51 32.64 26.27
CA SER A 296 25.12 34.02 26.45
C SER A 296 23.61 34.11 26.40
N ALA A 297 23.03 34.81 27.36
CA ALA A 297 21.67 35.29 27.26
C ALA A 297 21.70 36.79 26.99
N VAL A 298 20.91 37.24 26.02
CA VAL A 298 20.72 38.66 25.73
C VAL A 298 19.33 39.02 26.23
N MET A 299 19.23 40.00 27.13
CA MET A 299 17.94 40.59 27.47
C MET A 299 17.59 41.63 26.40
N PRO A 300 16.51 41.47 25.63
CA PRO A 300 15.96 42.57 24.87
C PRO A 300 15.26 43.51 25.85
N ASP A 301 15.83 44.70 26.05
CA ASP A 301 15.35 45.87 26.81
C ASP A 301 13.94 45.74 27.45
N LEU A 302 13.87 45.40 28.75
CA LEU A 302 12.64 45.53 29.54
C LEU A 302 12.94 46.06 30.96
N PRO A 303 12.27 47.13 31.44
CA PRO A 303 12.53 47.72 32.74
C PRO A 303 11.77 46.96 33.85
N GLY A 304 12.48 46.23 34.72
CA GLY A 304 11.89 45.61 35.91
C GLY A 304 12.94 44.86 36.76
N PRO A 305 12.90 44.94 38.11
CA PRO A 305 13.96 44.42 38.96
C PRO A 305 13.68 42.95 39.36
N SER A 306 13.88 41.99 38.45
CA SER A 306 14.07 40.56 38.78
C SER A 306 14.34 39.68 37.56
N LEU A 307 15.47 39.85 36.85
CA LEU A 307 15.79 38.94 35.74
C LEU A 307 17.28 38.57 35.70
N ASN A 308 17.57 37.29 35.98
CA ASN A 308 18.89 36.71 35.81
C ASN A 308 19.10 36.36 34.33
N ALA A 309 20.13 36.90 33.69
CA ALA A 309 20.49 36.53 32.31
C ALA A 309 20.90 35.04 32.23
N VAL A 310 21.63 34.55 33.22
CA VAL A 310 21.95 33.13 33.40
C VAL A 310 21.82 32.83 34.89
N SER A 311 20.93 31.94 35.29
CA SER A 311 20.78 31.49 36.67
C SER A 311 21.20 30.02 36.80
N ILE A 312 22.05 29.74 37.78
CA ILE A 312 22.42 28.38 38.18
C ILE A 312 21.84 28.20 39.58
N ASP A 313 20.74 27.46 39.69
CA ASP A 313 20.14 27.09 40.98
C ASP A 313 20.64 25.70 41.38
N ALA A 314 21.52 25.65 42.37
CA ALA A 314 22.10 24.43 42.88
C ALA A 314 21.38 24.03 44.17
N LEU A 315 20.25 23.33 44.06
CA LEU A 315 19.62 22.72 45.22
C LEU A 315 20.52 21.58 45.75
N LEU A 316 21.07 21.76 46.96
CA LEU A 316 21.83 20.75 47.73
C LEU A 316 23.10 20.18 47.02
N GLY A 317 23.91 21.03 46.39
CA GLY A 317 25.20 20.60 45.81
C GLY A 317 26.14 21.75 45.49
N ASN A 318 27.45 21.54 45.67
CA ASN A 318 28.49 22.52 45.38
C ASN A 318 28.49 22.92 43.88
N VAL A 319 28.55 24.22 43.60
CA VAL A 319 28.88 24.73 42.27
C VAL A 319 30.41 24.65 42.11
N SER A 320 30.90 23.68 41.32
CA SER A 320 32.33 23.53 41.04
C SER A 320 32.66 24.16 39.68
N ILE A 321 33.29 25.34 39.70
CA ILE A 321 33.84 26.00 38.51
C ILE A 321 35.35 25.75 38.50
N ASN A 322 35.81 24.74 37.76
CA ASN A 322 37.24 24.47 37.59
C ASN A 322 37.76 25.25 36.37
N THR A 323 38.25 26.47 36.58
CA THR A 323 38.97 27.20 35.54
C THR A 323 40.42 26.72 35.53
N MET A 324 40.83 25.93 34.51
CA MET A 324 42.23 25.54 34.33
C MET A 324 43.19 26.74 34.11
N LEU A 325 42.66 27.93 33.86
CA LEU A 325 43.36 29.20 33.88
C LEU A 325 42.50 30.18 34.67
N GLY A 326 42.95 30.51 35.88
CA GLY A 326 42.21 31.29 36.85
C GLY A 326 41.84 32.66 36.31
N MET A 327 40.55 32.89 36.11
CA MET A 327 39.87 34.19 36.18
C MET A 327 38.36 33.94 36.05
N CYS A 328 37.65 33.90 37.19
CA CYS A 328 36.20 34.04 37.23
C CYS A 328 35.89 35.54 37.33
N GLN A 329 35.44 36.14 36.24
CA GLN A 329 35.09 37.56 36.20
C GLN A 329 33.56 37.68 36.25
N LEU A 330 33.02 37.70 37.47
CA LEU A 330 31.64 38.10 37.71
C LEU A 330 31.55 39.61 37.45
N GLY A 331 30.60 40.04 36.62
CA GLY A 331 30.47 41.44 36.20
C GLY A 331 30.63 42.41 37.37
N GLY A 332 31.73 43.17 37.37
CA GLY A 332 32.05 44.18 38.40
C GLY A 332 32.73 43.69 39.68
N LEU A 333 32.87 42.38 39.91
CA LEU A 333 33.58 41.83 41.07
C LEU A 333 34.68 40.88 40.61
N SER A 334 35.91 41.38 40.61
CA SER A 334 37.11 40.55 40.62
C SER A 334 37.16 39.76 41.93
N ALA A 335 36.75 38.50 41.90
CA ALA A 335 36.96 37.59 43.02
C ALA A 335 38.45 37.24 43.07
N ILE A 336 39.19 37.96 43.90
CA ILE A 336 40.51 37.55 44.36
C ILE A 336 40.27 36.35 45.28
N SER A 337 41.03 35.26 45.08
CA SER A 337 41.17 34.15 46.04
C SER A 337 41.19 34.68 47.47
N PRO A 338 40.56 34.04 48.47
CA PRO A 338 40.38 34.62 49.80
C PRO A 338 41.72 34.81 50.51
N MET A 339 42.31 35.96 50.24
CA MET A 339 43.29 36.61 51.06
C MET A 339 42.98 38.10 50.95
N VAL A 340 42.32 38.60 52.01
CA VAL A 340 42.14 40.02 52.39
C VAL A 340 41.09 40.79 51.54
N LEU A 341 40.02 41.41 52.05
CA LEU A 341 39.82 42.26 53.22
C LEU A 341 38.38 42.12 53.76
N GLY A 342 38.21 42.20 55.08
CA GLY A 342 36.92 42.38 55.75
C GLY A 342 36.69 41.38 56.87
N ASP A 343 36.24 40.17 56.52
CA ASP A 343 35.69 39.22 57.50
C ASP A 343 36.54 37.96 57.69
N GLY A 344 37.56 37.75 56.86
CA GLY A 344 38.37 36.53 56.87
C GLY A 344 39.25 36.36 58.12
N LEU A 345 39.74 37.46 58.71
CA LEU A 345 40.59 37.40 59.89
C LEU A 345 39.80 36.97 61.15
N ALA A 346 38.55 37.40 61.26
CA ALA A 346 37.66 37.03 62.36
C ALA A 346 37.34 35.52 62.33
N ILE A 347 37.10 34.96 61.14
CA ILE A 347 36.82 33.52 60.97
C ILE A 347 38.07 32.68 61.28
N HIS A 348 39.26 33.11 60.86
CA HIS A 348 40.50 32.39 61.17
C HIS A 348 40.84 32.42 62.67
N PHE A 349 40.61 33.53 63.37
CA PHE A 349 40.82 33.59 64.82
C PHE A 349 39.77 32.81 65.63
N ALA A 350 38.51 32.78 65.18
CA ALA A 350 37.49 31.93 65.77
C ALA A 350 37.84 30.44 65.62
N MET A 351 38.29 30.02 64.43
CA MET A 351 38.78 28.66 64.21
C MET A 351 40.01 28.33 65.05
N LEU A 352 40.99 29.25 65.14
CA LEU A 352 42.19 29.06 65.97
C LEU A 352 41.82 28.92 67.46
N ALA A 353 40.90 29.74 67.97
CA ALA A 353 40.41 29.63 69.34
C ALA A 353 39.71 28.28 69.61
N GLN A 354 38.90 27.80 68.66
CA GLN A 354 38.25 26.49 68.75
C GLN A 354 39.26 25.34 68.73
N ILE A 355 40.28 25.44 67.87
CA ILE A 355 41.37 24.47 67.77
C ILE A 355 42.21 24.46 69.07
N CYS A 356 42.56 25.63 69.62
CA CYS A 356 43.31 25.74 70.86
C CYS A 356 42.55 25.16 72.07
N LYS A 357 41.22 25.33 72.15
CA LYS A 357 40.38 24.68 73.17
C LYS A 357 40.34 23.17 73.03
N THR A 358 40.46 22.66 71.81
CA THR A 358 40.38 21.23 71.49
C THR A 358 41.72 20.51 71.73
N ILE A 359 42.85 21.19 71.48
CA ILE A 359 44.20 20.60 71.57
C ILE A 359 44.72 20.56 73.03
N ASN A 360 44.33 21.50 73.91
CA ASN A 360 44.78 21.50 75.31
C ASN A 360 43.65 21.77 76.32
N PRO A 361 42.79 20.77 76.59
CA PRO A 361 41.64 20.92 77.48
C PRO A 361 42.00 21.17 78.95
N LEU A 362 43.24 20.85 79.38
CA LEU A 362 43.68 20.98 80.77
C LEU A 362 43.97 22.43 81.20
N THR A 363 44.25 23.33 80.25
CA THR A 363 44.49 24.77 80.51
C THR A 363 43.26 25.66 80.23
N MET A 364 42.17 25.06 79.78
CA MET A 364 40.96 25.76 79.33
C MET A 364 40.25 26.62 80.40
N PRO A 365 40.25 26.28 81.71
CA PRO A 365 39.62 27.12 82.73
C PRO A 365 40.29 28.49 82.95
N GLY A 366 41.59 28.63 82.62
CA GLY A 366 42.34 29.87 82.84
C GLY A 366 42.23 30.90 81.70
N TYR A 367 42.23 30.44 80.44
CA TYR A 367 42.26 31.31 79.26
C TYR A 367 40.98 31.24 78.41
N GLY A 368 40.11 30.26 78.66
CA GLY A 368 38.84 30.06 77.93
C GLY A 368 37.94 31.31 77.91
N PRO A 369 37.68 31.95 79.06
CA PRO A 369 36.86 33.18 79.11
C PRO A 369 37.47 34.36 78.34
N LEU A 370 38.80 34.47 78.31
CA LEU A 370 39.52 35.49 77.53
C LEU A 370 39.42 35.23 76.03
N LEU A 371 39.53 33.98 75.60
CA LEU A 371 39.35 33.59 74.20
C LEU A 371 37.89 33.75 73.73
N ASP A 372 36.92 33.50 74.62
CA ASP A 372 35.49 33.75 74.35
C ASP A 372 35.18 35.25 74.25
N THR A 373 35.76 36.07 75.12
CA THR A 373 35.63 37.53 75.05
C THR A 373 36.29 38.07 73.78
N TRP A 374 37.46 37.53 73.40
CA TRP A 374 38.17 37.94 72.19
C TRP A 374 37.37 37.57 70.92
N ALA A 375 36.80 36.36 70.85
CA ALA A 375 35.94 35.93 69.75
C ALA A 375 34.63 36.76 69.69
N ALA A 376 34.06 37.15 70.83
CA ALA A 376 32.84 37.94 70.92
C ALA A 376 33.05 39.44 70.58
N MET A 377 34.26 39.98 70.76
CA MET A 377 34.58 41.36 70.37
C MET A 377 34.83 41.53 68.88
N THR A 378 35.27 40.47 68.19
CA THR A 378 35.65 40.51 66.76
C THR A 378 34.59 41.11 65.82
N PRO A 379 33.28 40.82 65.94
CA PRO A 379 32.27 41.41 65.05
C PRO A 379 31.79 42.82 65.45
N ILE A 380 32.22 43.39 66.59
CA ILE A 380 31.71 44.67 67.12
C ILE A 380 32.69 45.82 66.89
N VAL A 381 33.97 45.54 66.62
CA VAL A 381 34.98 46.58 66.40
C VAL A 381 35.02 46.98 64.93
N ASP A 382 34.54 48.18 64.61
CA ASP A 382 34.78 48.82 63.32
C ASP A 382 36.25 49.26 63.23
N TRP A 383 37.07 48.47 62.52
CA TRP A 383 38.50 48.72 62.36
C TRP A 383 38.82 49.77 61.27
N SER A 384 37.82 50.48 60.74
CA SER A 384 38.04 51.58 59.80
C SER A 384 38.73 52.81 60.42
N TYR A 385 38.88 52.88 61.74
CA TYR A 385 39.48 54.01 62.46
C TYR A 385 41.02 54.07 62.48
N PHE A 386 41.73 53.05 61.96
CA PHE A 386 43.22 53.04 61.94
C PHE A 386 43.85 53.54 60.63
N GLY A 387 43.07 54.14 59.74
CA GLY A 387 43.59 54.79 58.54
C GLY A 387 43.81 56.28 58.73
N PHE A 388 44.84 56.72 59.47
CA PHE A 388 45.54 58.02 59.28
C PHE A 388 46.51 58.29 60.46
N VAL A 389 47.79 57.96 60.34
CA VAL A 389 48.89 58.79 60.90
C VAL A 389 50.13 58.69 60.01
N LYS A 390 50.61 59.87 59.61
CA LYS A 390 51.80 60.17 58.79
C LYS A 390 53.12 59.86 59.51
N ARG A 391 54.13 59.59 58.68
CA ARG A 391 55.60 59.55 58.89
C ARG A 391 56.17 60.57 59.89
N PHE A 392 57.25 60.17 60.58
CA PHE A 392 58.67 60.67 60.53
C PHE A 392 59.42 60.30 61.83
N PRO A 393 60.78 60.39 61.94
CA PRO A 393 61.88 60.19 60.99
C PRO A 393 62.97 59.20 61.50
N PHE A 394 63.98 58.99 60.64
CA PHE A 394 65.23 58.21 60.69
C PHE A 394 65.94 57.92 62.02
N GLY A 395 66.53 56.71 62.03
CA GLY A 395 67.65 56.21 62.83
C GLY A 395 68.02 54.82 62.33
#